data_AF-A0A952KMU6-F1
#
_entry.id   AF-A0A952KMU6-F1
#
_cell.length_a   1.000
_cell.length_b   1.000
_cell.length_c   1.000
_cell.angle_alpha   90.00
_cell.angle_beta   90.00
_cell.angle_gamma   90.00
#
_symmetry.space_group_name_H-M   'P 1'
#
loop_
_entity.id
_entity.type
_entity.pdbx_description
1 polymer ?
#
loop_
_entity_poly.entity_id
_entity_poly.type
_entity_poly.pdbx_seq_one_letter_code
_entity_poly.pdbx_strand_id
1 'polypeptide(L)' 'MTSATQSGVLTTLTYDAEDRLLSIAKGSSTTRFLYDGVDLIAEYDGGGTLLRRYVHGPGDDEPLVWYEGDGTGTRYHFS' A
#
# COMPACT_ATOMS: atom_id res chain seq x y z
N MET A 1 -12.47 -14.96 -4.86
CA MET A 1 -12.28 -13.66 -5.55
C MET A 1 -13.53 -12.83 -5.35
N THR A 2 -13.41 -11.74 -4.59
CA THR A 2 -14.52 -10.80 -4.34
C THR A 2 -14.17 -9.52 -5.09
N SER A 3 -14.80 -9.30 -6.25
CA SER A 3 -14.63 -8.08 -7.04
C SER A 3 -15.79 -7.13 -6.73
N ALA A 4 -15.49 -5.88 -6.39
CA ALA A 4 -16.48 -4.81 -6.28
C ALA A 4 -16.28 -3.84 -7.45
N THR A 5 -17.34 -3.60 -8.22
CA THR A 5 -17.32 -2.66 -9.34
C THR A 5 -17.83 -1.31 -8.85
N GLN A 6 -16.99 -0.27 -8.86
CA GLN A 6 -17.45 1.11 -8.76
C GLN A 6 -17.26 1.80 -10.11
N SER A 7 -18.37 2.20 -10.73
CA SER A 7 -18.44 3.01 -11.96
C SER A 7 -17.68 2.43 -13.17
N GLY A 8 -17.87 1.15 -13.50
CA GLY A 8 -17.33 0.54 -14.74
C GLY A 8 -15.82 0.33 -14.78
N VAL A 9 -15.09 0.79 -13.75
CA VAL A 9 -13.67 0.51 -13.57
C VAL A 9 -13.54 -0.79 -12.79
N LEU A 10 -13.02 -1.82 -13.44
CA LEU A 10 -12.71 -3.08 -12.79
C LEU A 10 -11.67 -2.83 -11.69
N THR A 11 -12.00 -3.26 -10.48
CA THR A 11 -11.07 -3.27 -9.35
C THR A 11 -10.75 -4.72 -8.99
N THR A 12 -9.48 -5.08 -9.11
CA THR A 12 -8.97 -6.42 -8.79
C THR A 12 -8.09 -6.33 -7.54
N LEU A 13 -8.42 -7.13 -6.53
CA LEU A 13 -7.66 -7.27 -5.31
C LEU A 13 -6.93 -8.62 -5.33
N THR A 14 -5.62 -8.59 -5.10
CA THR A 14 -4.81 -9.82 -5.01
C THR A 14 -4.31 -9.99 -3.59
N TYR A 15 -4.44 -11.19 -3.05
CA TYR A 15 -4.07 -11.54 -1.68
C TYR A 15 -2.98 -12.61 -1.66
N ASP A 16 -2.21 -12.68 -0.57
CA ASP A 16 -1.32 -13.80 -0.28
C ASP A 16 -2.05 -14.95 0.46
N ALA A 17 -1.31 -15.98 0.86
CA ALA A 17 -1.86 -17.14 1.57
C ALA A 17 -2.30 -16.83 3.01
N GLU A 18 -1.91 -15.69 3.56
CA GLU A 18 -2.26 -15.21 4.91
C GLU A 18 -3.41 -14.19 4.85
N ASP A 19 -4.12 -14.11 3.73
CA ASP A 19 -5.21 -13.16 3.44
C ASP A 19 -4.81 -11.67 3.51
N ARG A 20 -3.52 -11.35 3.34
CA ARG A 20 -3.05 -9.97 3.25
C ARG A 20 -3.10 -9.46 1.82
N LEU A 21 -3.41 -8.17 1.67
CA LEU A 21 -3.53 -7.53 0.37
C LEU A 21 -2.15 -7.27 -0.25
N LEU A 22 -1.86 -7.89 -1.39
CA LEU A 22 -0.62 -7.71 -2.16
C LEU A 22 -0.74 -6.63 -3.25
N SER A 23 -1.91 -6.49 -3.89
CA SER A 23 -2.12 -5.43 -4.88
C SER A 23 -3.57 -5.05 -5.10
N ILE A 24 -3.78 -3.79 -5.49
CA ILE A 24 -5.02 -3.26 -6.04
C ILE A 24 -4.75 -2.83 -7.48
N ALA A 25 -5.46 -3.40 -8.44
CA ALA A 25 -5.49 -2.90 -9.82
C ALA A 25 -6.85 -2.26 -10.10
N LYS A 26 -6.87 -0.96 -10.39
CA LYS A 26 -8.06 -0.17 -10.71
C LYS A 26 -7.87 0.48 -12.09
N GLY A 27 -8.52 -0.07 -13.11
CA GLY A 27 -8.32 0.36 -14.49
C GLY A 27 -6.88 0.11 -14.95
N SER A 28 -6.16 1.16 -15.33
CA SER A 28 -4.73 1.09 -15.71
C SER A 28 -3.75 1.34 -14.56
N SER A 29 -4.25 1.63 -13.37
CA SER A 29 -3.43 1.93 -12.20
C SER A 29 -3.32 0.69 -11.32
N THR A 30 -2.09 0.35 -10.93
CA THR A 30 -1.82 -0.73 -9.97
C THR A 30 -1.03 -0.17 -8.80
N THR A 31 -1.45 -0.52 -7.60
CA THR A 31 -0.68 -0.31 -6.36
C THR A 31 -0.29 -1.69 -5.81
N ARG A 32 0.98 -1.85 -5.48
CA ARG A 32 1.54 -3.06 -4.84
C ARG A 32 1.97 -2.74 -3.42
N PHE A 33 1.72 -3.68 -2.51
CA PHE A 33 1.99 -3.54 -1.09
C PHE A 33 3.16 -4.44 -0.69
N LEU A 34 4.15 -3.87 -0.01
CA LEU A 34 5.33 -4.59 0.47
C LEU A 34 5.30 -4.67 1.99
N TYR A 35 5.45 -5.88 2.51
CA TYR A 35 5.44 -6.16 3.95
C TYR A 35 6.81 -6.64 4.44
N ASP A 36 7.13 -6.30 5.68
CA ASP A 36 8.18 -6.94 6.49
C ASP A 36 7.50 -7.61 7.69
N GLY A 37 7.54 -8.94 7.77
CA GLY A 37 6.67 -9.67 8.69
C GLY A 37 5.20 -9.32 8.41
N VAL A 38 4.46 -8.86 9.42
CA VAL A 38 3.06 -8.41 9.30
C VAL A 38 2.92 -6.93 8.93
N ASP A 39 4.02 -6.18 8.92
CA ASP A 39 4.03 -4.73 8.83
C ASP A 39 4.10 -4.26 7.38
N LEU A 40 3.13 -3.45 6.94
CA LEU A 40 3.19 -2.79 5.64
C LEU A 40 4.28 -1.70 5.67
N ILE A 41 5.36 -1.87 4.91
CA ILE A 41 6.49 -0.94 4.91
C ILE A 41 6.55 -0.02 3.69
N ALA A 42 5.94 -0.42 2.57
CA ALA A 42 5.94 0.40 1.37
C ALA A 42 4.79 0.08 0.41
N GLU A 43 4.48 1.07 -0.43
CA GLU A 43 3.62 0.92 -1.59
C GLU A 43 4.32 1.37 -2.86
N TYR A 44 4.09 0.64 -3.95
CA TYR A 44 4.66 0.91 -5.26
C TYR A 44 3.58 0.98 -6.32
N ASP A 45 3.83 1.71 -7.41
CA ASP A 45 2.99 1.63 -8.59
C ASP A 45 3.23 0.32 -9.39
N GLY A 46 2.48 0.17 -10.49
CA GLY A 46 2.63 -0.95 -11.43
C GLY A 46 3.99 -1.00 -12.14
N GLY A 47 4.71 0.11 -12.23
CA GLY A 47 6.05 0.24 -12.81
C GLY A 47 7.19 0.03 -11.81
N GLY A 48 6.90 -0.04 -10.51
CA GLY A 48 7.91 -0.18 -9.46
C GLY A 48 8.37 1.16 -8.85
N THR A 49 7.71 2.27 -9.17
CA THR A 49 7.97 3.57 -8.52
C THR A 49 7.44 3.53 -7.09
N LEU A 50 8.24 3.98 -6.12
CA LEU A 50 7.80 4.11 -4.74
C LEU A 50 6.74 5.20 -4.62
N LEU A 51 5.59 4.85 -4.06
CA LEU A 51 4.49 5.77 -3.79
C LEU A 51 4.50 6.21 -2.33
N ARG A 52 4.63 5.24 -1.41
CA ARG A 52 4.60 5.48 0.03
C ARG A 52 5.62 4.61 0.74
N ARG A 53 6.21 5.15 1.80
CA ARG A 53 7.02 4.39 2.76
C ARG A 53 6.52 4.64 4.17
N TYR A 54 6.36 3.56 4.91
CA TYR A 54 5.91 3.54 6.30
C TYR A 54 7.08 3.14 7.20
N VAL A 55 7.26 3.89 8.29
CA VAL A 55 8.27 3.57 9.30
C VAL A 55 7.55 3.27 10.61
N HIS A 56 7.72 2.03 11.07
CA HIS A 56 7.15 1.54 12.32
C HIS A 56 8.11 1.80 13.48
N GLY A 57 7.58 2.14 14.65
CA GLY A 57 8.34 2.33 15.87
C GLY A 57 8.64 1.01 16.57
N PRO A 58 9.35 1.02 17.71
CA PRO A 58 9.66 -0.19 18.49
C PRO A 58 8.46 -0.77 19.27
N GLY A 59 7.24 -0.31 19.02
CA GLY A 59 6.01 -0.81 19.65
C GLY A 59 5.07 -1.39 18.60
N ASP A 60 4.20 -2.31 19.04
CA ASP A 60 3.09 -2.81 18.23
C ASP A 60 2.11 -1.66 17.98
N ASP A 61 1.73 -1.48 16.72
CA ASP A 61 0.71 -0.57 16.20
C ASP A 61 1.08 0.91 15.96
N GLU A 62 0.85 1.27 14.69
CA GLU A 62 0.74 2.58 14.04
C GLU A 62 1.99 3.12 13.31
N PRO A 63 1.92 3.32 11.97
CA PRO A 63 2.99 3.97 11.23
C PRO A 63 3.15 5.42 11.70
N LEU A 64 4.26 5.70 12.39
CA LEU A 64 4.55 7.01 13.01
C LEU A 64 4.72 8.15 11.98
N VAL A 65 5.06 7.80 10.74
CA VAL A 65 5.26 8.72 9.61
C VAL A 65 4.96 7.98 8.30
N TRP A 66 4.27 8.64 7.37
CA TRP A 66 4.31 8.23 5.95
C TRP A 66 4.78 9.37 5.05
N TYR A 67 5.50 8.98 3.99
CA TYR A 67 6.02 9.88 2.97
C TYR A 67 5.24 9.71 1.66
N GLU A 68 4.77 10.80 1.05
CA GLU A 68 4.26 10.79 -0.34
C GLU A 68 5.43 10.92 -1.34
N GLY A 69 5.46 10.02 -2.33
CA GLY A 69 6.38 10.05 -3.47
C GLY A 69 7.78 9.48 -3.19
N ASP A 70 8.71 9.75 -4.10
CA ASP A 70 10.10 9.27 -4.06
C ASP A 70 11.01 10.07 -3.11
N GLY A 71 10.54 11.22 -2.61
CA GLY A 71 11.22 12.08 -1.65
C GLY A 71 10.80 11.85 -0.20
N THR A 72 11.56 12.40 0.74
CA THR A 72 11.22 12.43 2.18
C THR A 72 10.59 13.75 2.64
N GLY A 73 10.27 14.64 1.70
CA GLY A 73 9.82 16.02 2.00
C GLY A 73 8.38 16.13 2.48
N THR A 74 7.51 15.22 2.09
CA THR A 74 6.07 15.28 2.39
C THR A 74 5.73 14.25 3.45
N ARG A 75 5.79 14.65 4.72
CA ARG A 75 5.51 13.79 5.87
C ARG A 75 4.12 14.07 6.45
N TYR A 76 3.41 13.01 6.84
CA TYR A 76 2.20 13.11 7.65
C TYR A 76 2.35 12.26 8.91
N HIS A 77 1.75 12.74 9.99
CA HIS A 77 1.68 12.07 11.29
C HIS A 77 0.22 11.71 11.58
N PHE A 78 -0.03 10.54 12.15
CA PHE A 78 -1.31 10.25 12.78
C PHE A 78 -1.40 11.08 14.08
N SER A 79 -2.52 11.78 14.28
CA SER A 79 -2.83 12.59 15.48
C SER A 79 -3.94 11.97 16.29
#